data_AF-A0A355AVD8-F1
#
_entry.id   AF-A0A355AVD8-F1
#
_cell.length_a   1.000
_cell.length_b   1.000
_cell.length_c   1.000
_cell.angle_alpha   90.00
_cell.angle_beta   90.00
_cell.angle_gamma   90.00
#
_symmetry.space_group_name_H-M   'P 1'
#
loop_
_entity.id
_entity.type
_entity.pdbx_description
1 polymer ?
#
loop_
_entity_poly.entity_id
_entity_poly.type
_entity_poly.pdbx_seq_one_letter_code
_entity_poly.pdbx_strand_id
1 'polypeptide(L)'
;MTRQQSAPDLYKSTQHRCPYLLDRTAANLLVDPRFDVTPALYDSLIDNGFRRNGTLYYRPHCPQCDQCRSVRIPVQEFKFNRSQQRAMKRNAAVTTELRTARFTEEHFSLYQRYQSDRHTGDSMDDPDPGKYKQFLINSNIDTFILELRIGRRLLS
;
A
#
# COMPACT_ATOMS: atom_id res chain seq x y z
N MET A 1 -21.38 -0.15 -30.59
CA MET A 1 -19.95 -0.49 -30.38
C MET A 1 -19.34 0.63 -29.55
N THR A 2 -19.33 0.46 -28.24
CA THR A 2 -18.82 1.45 -27.28
C THR A 2 -17.32 1.56 -27.46
N ARG A 3 -16.80 2.76 -27.76
CA ARG A 3 -15.35 3.01 -27.79
C ARG A 3 -14.78 2.58 -26.44
N GLN A 4 -13.92 1.57 -26.40
CA GLN A 4 -13.07 1.31 -25.24
C GLN A 4 -12.21 2.55 -25.04
N GLN A 5 -12.49 3.29 -23.99
CA GLN A 5 -11.75 4.50 -23.62
C GLN A 5 -10.33 4.05 -23.27
N SER A 6 -9.33 4.53 -24.00
CA SER A 6 -7.93 4.10 -23.85
C SER A 6 -7.24 4.68 -22.62
N ALA A 7 -7.84 5.69 -21.99
CA ALA A 7 -7.31 6.37 -20.81
C ALA A 7 -8.43 6.66 -19.80
N PRO A 8 -8.19 6.48 -18.49
CA PRO A 8 -9.17 6.80 -17.47
C PRO A 8 -9.36 8.30 -17.29
N ASP A 9 -10.57 8.70 -16.91
CA ASP A 9 -10.80 10.03 -16.37
C ASP A 9 -10.11 10.17 -15.00
N LEU A 10 -9.60 11.37 -14.73
CA LEU A 10 -8.95 11.70 -13.46
C LEU A 10 -9.78 12.73 -12.69
N TYR A 11 -10.01 12.44 -11.42
CA TYR A 11 -10.74 13.30 -10.50
C TYR A 11 -9.81 13.92 -9.47
N LYS A 12 -10.04 15.18 -9.12
CA LYS A 12 -9.29 15.85 -8.06
C LYS A 12 -10.09 15.80 -6.76
N SER A 13 -9.44 15.34 -5.68
CA SER A 13 -10.06 15.37 -4.35
C SER A 13 -10.26 16.81 -3.85
N THR A 14 -11.10 16.94 -2.84
CA THR A 14 -11.09 18.15 -2.00
C THR A 14 -9.73 18.33 -1.33
N GLN A 15 -9.43 19.58 -1.03
CA GLN A 15 -8.23 19.96 -0.30
C GLN A 15 -8.39 19.65 1.19
N HIS A 16 -7.34 19.14 1.82
CA HIS A 16 -7.29 18.80 3.24
C HIS A 16 -5.91 19.13 3.81
N ARG A 17 -5.76 19.13 5.15
CA ARG A 17 -4.44 19.36 5.78
C ARG A 17 -3.46 18.27 5.35
N CYS A 18 -2.24 18.64 5.00
CA CYS A 18 -1.21 17.67 4.66
C CYS A 18 -0.83 16.85 5.90
N PRO A 19 -0.81 15.50 5.82
CA PRO A 19 -0.47 14.65 6.96
C PRO A 19 1.01 14.71 7.36
N TYR A 20 1.89 15.21 6.47
CA TYR A 20 3.34 15.25 6.72
C TYR A 20 3.86 16.65 7.03
N LEU A 21 3.22 17.70 6.51
CA LEU A 21 3.69 19.09 6.61
C LEU A 21 2.56 19.96 7.16
N LEU A 22 2.68 20.37 8.43
CA LEU A 22 1.58 20.98 9.19
C LEU A 22 1.01 22.27 8.55
N ASP A 23 1.85 23.02 7.82
CA ASP A 23 1.53 24.30 7.20
C ASP A 23 1.20 24.19 5.69
N ARG A 24 0.87 22.98 5.23
CA ARG A 24 0.57 22.71 3.82
C ARG A 24 -0.79 22.04 3.66
N THR A 25 -1.37 22.25 2.49
CA THR A 25 -2.60 21.60 2.06
C THR A 25 -2.27 20.51 1.05
N ALA A 26 -2.95 19.37 1.17
CA ALA A 26 -2.85 18.23 0.29
C ALA A 26 -4.14 18.04 -0.52
N ALA A 27 -3.98 17.46 -1.70
CA ALA A 27 -5.05 16.95 -2.54
C ALA A 27 -4.50 15.79 -3.37
N ASN A 28 -5.37 14.95 -3.89
CA ASN A 28 -5.00 13.83 -4.75
C ASN A 28 -5.67 13.96 -6.11
N LEU A 29 -5.02 13.43 -7.14
CA LEU A 29 -5.66 12.97 -8.37
C LEU A 29 -6.01 11.50 -8.19
N LEU A 30 -7.20 11.09 -8.61
CA LEU A 30 -7.70 9.74 -8.51
C LEU A 30 -8.16 9.26 -9.88
N VAL A 31 -7.87 7.99 -10.19
CA VAL A 31 -8.44 7.30 -11.35
C VAL A 31 -9.92 7.02 -11.08
N ASP A 32 -10.80 7.13 -12.09
CA ASP A 32 -12.20 6.70 -11.99
C ASP A 32 -12.26 5.26 -11.42
N PRO A 33 -12.89 5.03 -10.25
CA PRO A 33 -13.01 3.69 -9.66
C PRO A 33 -13.75 2.67 -10.55
N ARG A 34 -14.51 3.14 -11.54
CA ARG A 34 -15.24 2.29 -12.49
C ARG A 34 -14.38 1.88 -13.68
N PHE A 35 -13.24 2.51 -13.88
CA PHE A 35 -12.33 2.18 -14.97
C PHE A 35 -11.53 0.93 -14.61
N ASP A 36 -11.52 -0.05 -15.52
CA ASP A 36 -10.75 -1.27 -15.31
C ASP A 36 -9.26 -1.03 -15.58
N VAL A 37 -8.46 -1.12 -14.54
CA VAL A 37 -7.01 -0.89 -14.61
C VAL A 37 -6.31 -2.21 -14.91
N THR A 38 -5.85 -2.35 -16.15
CA THR A 38 -5.04 -3.48 -16.59
C THR A 38 -3.62 -3.41 -16.00
N PRO A 39 -2.86 -4.53 -15.95
CA PRO A 39 -1.46 -4.52 -15.52
C PRO A 39 -0.59 -3.51 -16.28
N ALA A 40 -0.73 -3.42 -17.61
CA ALA A 40 0.04 -2.48 -18.41
C ALA A 40 -0.31 -1.01 -18.10
N LEU A 41 -1.59 -0.69 -17.83
CA LEU A 41 -1.96 0.64 -17.39
C LEU A 41 -1.45 0.92 -15.98
N TYR A 42 -1.49 -0.06 -15.08
CA TYR A 42 -0.97 0.07 -13.72
C TYR A 42 0.52 0.40 -13.71
N ASP A 43 1.32 -0.28 -14.54
CA ASP A 43 2.76 0.01 -14.68
C ASP A 43 2.98 1.47 -15.09
N SER A 44 2.23 1.94 -16.09
CA SER A 44 2.27 3.35 -16.54
C SER A 44 1.84 4.33 -15.45
N LEU A 45 0.82 4.00 -14.65
CA LEU A 45 0.38 4.81 -13.52
C LEU A 45 1.47 4.94 -12.46
N ILE A 46 2.11 3.83 -12.05
CA ILE A 46 3.20 3.84 -11.08
C ILE A 46 4.37 4.68 -11.58
N ASP A 47 4.75 4.54 -12.85
CA ASP A 47 5.83 5.32 -13.46
C ASP A 47 5.53 6.82 -13.46
N ASN A 48 4.25 7.20 -13.45
CA ASN A 48 3.78 8.58 -13.34
C ASN A 48 3.47 9.03 -11.89
N GLY A 49 3.91 8.26 -10.89
CA GLY A 49 3.82 8.61 -9.48
C GLY A 49 2.48 8.30 -8.81
N PHE A 50 1.60 7.54 -9.47
CA PHE A 50 0.42 6.99 -8.81
C PHE A 50 0.82 5.89 -7.82
N ARG A 51 -0.03 5.75 -6.81
CA ARG A 51 0.00 4.80 -5.70
C ARG A 51 -1.33 4.06 -5.67
N ARG A 52 -1.39 2.99 -4.90
CA ARG A 52 -2.55 2.11 -4.84
C ARG A 52 -2.92 1.70 -3.42
N ASN A 53 -4.21 1.78 -3.11
CA ASN A 53 -4.82 1.20 -1.92
C ASN A 53 -5.99 0.31 -2.37
N GLY A 54 -5.83 -1.01 -2.32
CA GLY A 54 -6.78 -1.94 -2.91
C GLY A 54 -7.02 -1.68 -4.40
N THR A 55 -8.26 -1.34 -4.75
CA THR A 55 -8.68 -0.98 -6.12
C THR A 55 -8.64 0.53 -6.40
N LEU A 56 -8.22 1.36 -5.45
CA LEU A 56 -8.11 2.81 -5.62
C LEU A 56 -6.70 3.21 -6.06
N TYR A 57 -6.60 3.92 -7.19
CA TYR A 57 -5.34 4.46 -7.71
C TYR A 57 -5.32 5.98 -7.60
N TYR A 58 -4.27 6.53 -7.00
CA TYR A 58 -4.20 7.96 -6.71
C TYR A 58 -2.77 8.51 -6.74
N ARG A 59 -2.61 9.80 -6.99
CA ARG A 59 -1.34 10.51 -6.93
C ARG A 59 -1.50 11.81 -6.15
N PRO A 60 -0.59 12.14 -5.22
CA PRO A 60 -0.55 13.47 -4.61
C PRO A 60 -0.50 14.58 -5.67
N HIS A 61 -1.37 15.57 -5.52
CA HIS A 61 -1.53 16.70 -6.43
C HIS A 61 -1.83 17.97 -5.62
N CYS A 62 -0.89 18.28 -4.72
CA CYS A 62 -0.98 19.42 -3.81
C CYS A 62 -0.81 20.74 -4.58
N PRO A 63 -1.52 21.83 -4.21
CA PRO A 63 -1.45 23.10 -4.94
C PRO A 63 -0.06 23.77 -4.96
N GLN A 64 0.73 23.60 -3.89
CA GLN A 64 1.99 24.33 -3.68
C GLN A 64 3.13 23.41 -3.17
N CYS A 65 3.06 22.11 -3.47
CA CYS A 65 4.02 21.13 -2.95
C CYS A 65 4.22 19.94 -3.89
N ASP A 66 5.47 19.54 -4.09
CA ASP A 66 5.91 18.40 -4.90
C ASP A 66 6.76 17.38 -4.11
N GLN A 67 6.76 17.47 -2.77
CA GLN A 67 7.62 16.67 -1.88
C GLN A 67 7.22 15.19 -1.83
N CYS A 68 6.00 14.84 -2.26
CA CYS A 68 5.56 13.45 -2.34
C CYS A 68 6.15 12.75 -3.56
N ARG A 69 7.46 12.46 -3.51
CA ARG A 69 8.21 11.85 -4.61
C ARG A 69 8.19 10.33 -4.51
N SER A 70 8.01 9.65 -5.64
CA SER A 70 8.23 8.20 -5.75
C SER A 70 9.73 7.92 -5.79
N VAL A 71 10.18 6.93 -5.01
CA VAL A 71 11.58 6.52 -4.95
C VAL A 71 11.72 5.07 -5.42
N ARG A 72 12.83 4.75 -6.08
CA ARG A 72 13.20 3.37 -6.44
C ARG A 72 14.44 2.95 -5.65
N ILE A 73 14.47 1.69 -5.21
CA ILE A 73 15.58 1.12 -4.45
C ILE A 73 16.41 0.24 -5.40
N PRO A 74 17.72 0.47 -5.57
CA PRO A 74 18.58 -0.36 -6.43
C PRO A 74 18.86 -1.71 -5.74
N VAL A 75 17.88 -2.61 -5.77
CA VAL A 75 17.94 -3.90 -5.05
C VAL A 75 19.13 -4.77 -5.46
N GLN A 76 19.60 -4.65 -6.71
CA GLN A 76 20.75 -5.42 -7.21
C GLN A 76 22.09 -4.96 -6.61
N GLU A 77 22.16 -3.73 -6.12
CA GLU A 77 23.36 -3.16 -5.50
C GLU A 77 23.38 -3.34 -3.98
N PHE A 78 22.28 -3.84 -3.40
CA PHE A 78 22.14 -3.98 -1.97
C PHE A 78 23.16 -4.99 -1.40
N LYS A 79 23.98 -4.53 -0.46
CA LYS A 79 24.92 -5.36 0.31
C LYS A 79 24.64 -5.19 1.79
N PHE A 80 24.43 -6.31 2.48
CA PHE A 80 24.22 -6.29 3.93
C PHE A 80 25.43 -5.69 4.64
N ASN A 81 25.19 -4.64 5.43
CA ASN A 81 26.20 -4.11 6.34
C ASN A 81 26.33 -4.99 7.60
N ARG A 82 27.32 -4.71 8.45
CA ARG A 82 27.57 -5.50 9.67
C ARG A 82 26.36 -5.58 10.61
N SER A 83 25.57 -4.51 10.77
CA SER A 83 24.41 -4.54 11.68
C SER A 83 23.28 -5.39 11.11
N GLN A 84 23.03 -5.33 9.81
CA GLN A 84 22.03 -6.17 9.14
C GLN A 84 22.45 -7.63 9.11
N GLN A 85 23.72 -7.96 8.89
CA GLN A 85 24.22 -9.34 9.00
C GLN A 85 24.02 -9.90 10.41
N ARG A 86 24.29 -9.11 11.45
CA ARG A 86 23.99 -9.51 12.85
C ARG A 86 22.50 -9.71 13.07
N ALA A 87 21.65 -8.84 12.52
CA ALA A 87 20.20 -8.98 12.61
C ALA A 87 19.71 -10.28 11.93
N MET A 88 20.23 -10.60 10.74
CA MET A 88 19.91 -11.85 10.05
C MET A 88 20.28 -13.08 10.88
N LYS A 89 21.50 -13.10 11.46
CA LYS A 89 21.95 -14.20 12.32
C LYS A 89 21.07 -14.38 13.57
N ARG A 90 20.70 -13.28 14.23
CA ARG A 90 19.85 -13.32 15.44
C ARG A 90 18.44 -13.81 15.14
N ASN A 91 17.94 -13.58 13.94
CA ASN A 91 16.60 -13.96 13.50
C ASN A 91 16.61 -15.21 12.61
N ALA A 92 17.60 -16.10 12.73
CA ALA A 92 17.73 -17.28 11.88
C ALA A 92 16.54 -18.25 11.95
N ALA A 93 15.73 -18.18 13.01
CA ALA A 93 14.49 -18.96 13.14
C ALA A 93 13.28 -18.34 12.41
N VAL A 94 13.40 -17.12 11.89
CA VAL A 94 12.32 -16.46 11.16
C VAL A 94 12.31 -16.98 9.72
N THR A 95 11.17 -17.52 9.31
CA THR A 95 10.92 -17.94 7.93
C THR A 95 10.04 -16.92 7.22
N THR A 96 10.29 -16.73 5.93
CA THR A 96 9.53 -15.82 5.06
C THR A 96 8.80 -16.60 3.98
N GLU A 97 7.53 -16.30 3.73
CA GLU A 97 6.76 -16.99 2.70
C GLU A 97 5.80 -16.06 1.97
N LEU A 98 5.74 -16.17 0.64
CA LEU A 98 4.77 -15.46 -0.18
C LEU A 98 3.45 -16.24 -0.22
N ARG A 99 2.36 -15.56 0.11
CA ARG A 99 0.99 -16.10 0.11
C ARG A 99 0.12 -15.31 -0.85
N THR A 100 -0.88 -15.98 -1.41
CA THR A 100 -1.97 -15.28 -2.10
C THR A 100 -2.64 -14.30 -1.14
N ALA A 101 -2.90 -13.08 -1.61
CA ALA A 101 -3.66 -12.10 -0.84
C ALA A 101 -5.11 -12.58 -0.69
N ARG A 102 -5.42 -13.19 0.45
CA ARG A 102 -6.76 -13.66 0.81
C ARG A 102 -7.05 -13.30 2.26
N PHE A 103 -8.32 -13.12 2.57
CA PHE A 103 -8.73 -12.91 3.95
C PHE A 103 -8.42 -14.17 4.78
N THR A 104 -7.73 -13.98 5.90
CA THR A 104 -7.60 -14.99 6.96
C THR A 104 -7.82 -14.32 8.30
N GLU A 105 -8.39 -15.06 9.24
CA GLU A 105 -8.62 -14.54 10.60
C GLU A 105 -7.30 -14.20 11.30
N GLU A 106 -6.23 -14.98 11.05
CA GLU A 106 -4.91 -14.74 11.64
C GLU A 106 -4.30 -13.40 11.18
N HIS A 107 -4.38 -13.10 9.87
CA HIS A 107 -3.93 -11.81 9.33
C HIS A 107 -4.77 -10.66 9.86
N PHE A 108 -6.10 -10.83 9.88
CA PHE A 108 -7.00 -9.79 10.35
C PHE A 108 -6.79 -9.48 11.83
N SER A 109 -6.64 -10.51 12.67
CA SER A 109 -6.29 -10.35 14.08
C SER A 109 -4.95 -9.64 14.29
N LEU A 110 -3.95 -9.91 13.45
CA LEU A 110 -2.67 -9.18 13.49
C LEU A 110 -2.84 -7.72 13.09
N TYR A 111 -3.61 -7.46 12.03
CA TYR A 111 -3.94 -6.11 11.57
C TYR A 111 -4.66 -5.31 12.67
N GLN A 112 -5.66 -5.89 13.34
CA GLN A 112 -6.36 -5.21 14.44
C GLN A 112 -5.42 -4.83 15.58
N ARG A 113 -4.51 -5.72 15.98
CA ARG A 113 -3.50 -5.39 17.01
C ARG A 113 -2.61 -4.22 16.59
N TYR A 114 -2.22 -4.17 15.31
CA TYR A 114 -1.44 -3.05 14.78
C TYR A 114 -2.24 -1.74 14.79
N GLN A 115 -3.50 -1.77 14.34
CA GLN A 115 -4.36 -0.59 14.34
C GLN A 115 -4.58 -0.06 15.75
N SER A 116 -4.88 -0.93 16.71
CA SER A 116 -5.10 -0.54 18.11
C SER A 116 -3.85 0.02 18.79
N ASP A 117 -2.65 -0.37 18.35
CA ASP A 117 -1.37 0.12 18.90
C ASP A 117 -0.93 1.45 18.28
N ARG A 118 -1.10 1.60 16.96
CA ARG A 118 -0.55 2.74 16.21
C ARG A 118 -1.55 3.85 15.91
N HIS A 119 -2.83 3.52 15.85
CA HIS A 119 -3.88 4.40 15.34
C HIS A 119 -5.01 4.57 16.35
N THR A 120 -4.77 4.29 17.64
CA THR A 120 -5.78 4.36 18.70
C THR A 120 -6.57 5.67 18.63
N GLY A 121 -7.88 5.59 18.42
CA GLY A 121 -8.77 6.76 18.37
C GLY A 121 -8.73 7.57 17.07
N ASP A 122 -8.00 7.13 16.04
CA ASP A 122 -8.08 7.65 14.67
C ASP A 122 -9.11 6.84 13.85
N SER A 123 -9.58 7.43 12.76
CA SER A 123 -10.36 6.84 11.68
C SER A 123 -9.84 5.51 11.13
N MET A 124 -8.56 5.18 11.37
CA MET A 124 -7.93 3.93 10.99
C MET A 124 -8.18 2.80 12.01
N ASP A 125 -8.49 3.09 13.27
CA ASP A 125 -8.81 2.10 14.31
C ASP A 125 -10.22 1.54 14.16
N ASP A 126 -10.44 0.84 13.03
CA ASP A 126 -11.73 0.31 12.62
C ASP A 126 -11.71 -1.24 12.63
N PRO A 127 -12.58 -1.89 13.43
CA PRO A 127 -12.65 -3.34 13.49
C PRO A 127 -13.45 -3.98 12.35
N ASP A 128 -13.85 -3.24 11.30
CA ASP A 128 -14.58 -3.77 10.15
C ASP A 128 -13.69 -4.63 9.21
N PRO A 129 -13.94 -5.95 9.09
CA PRO A 129 -13.23 -6.80 8.14
C PRO A 129 -13.44 -6.39 6.67
N GLY A 130 -14.53 -5.70 6.35
CA GLY A 130 -14.82 -5.16 5.02
C GLY A 130 -13.76 -4.14 4.58
N LYS A 131 -13.41 -3.19 5.45
CA LYS A 131 -12.34 -2.22 5.19
C LYS A 131 -10.98 -2.88 5.04
N TYR A 132 -10.67 -3.88 5.87
CA TYR A 132 -9.44 -4.68 5.72
C TYR A 132 -9.37 -5.33 4.33
N LYS A 133 -10.46 -5.98 3.90
CA LYS A 133 -10.53 -6.60 2.57
C LYS A 133 -10.36 -5.58 1.46
N GLN A 134 -11.08 -4.46 1.55
CA GLN A 134 -10.98 -3.38 0.57
C GLN A 134 -9.54 -2.83 0.46
N PHE A 135 -8.82 -2.71 1.58
CA PHE A 135 -7.50 -2.10 1.62
C PHE A 135 -6.37 -3.05 1.20
N LEU A 136 -6.40 -4.31 1.66
CA LEU A 136 -5.26 -5.23 1.53
C LEU A 136 -5.51 -6.45 0.64
N ILE A 137 -6.77 -6.83 0.41
CA ILE A 137 -7.11 -8.08 -0.27
C ILE A 137 -7.66 -7.82 -1.68
N ASN A 138 -8.59 -6.89 -1.82
CA ASN A 138 -9.25 -6.61 -3.07
C ASN A 138 -8.29 -5.89 -4.01
N SER A 139 -7.99 -6.51 -5.15
CA SER A 139 -7.02 -6.01 -6.11
C SER A 139 -7.33 -6.51 -7.52
N ASN A 140 -7.14 -5.64 -8.52
CA ASN A 140 -7.23 -6.00 -9.94
C ASN A 140 -5.84 -6.33 -10.54
N ILE A 141 -4.78 -6.29 -9.73
CA ILE A 141 -3.40 -6.61 -10.12
C ILE A 141 -2.88 -7.74 -9.23
N ASP A 142 -1.94 -8.53 -9.75
CA ASP A 142 -1.25 -9.58 -8.98
C ASP A 142 -0.74 -9.05 -7.64
N THR A 143 -1.26 -9.62 -6.56
CA THR A 143 -1.00 -9.17 -5.20
C THR A 143 -0.78 -10.37 -4.29
N PHE A 144 0.26 -10.27 -3.47
CA PHE A 144 0.66 -11.29 -2.52
C PHE A 144 0.93 -10.66 -1.16
N ILE A 145 0.87 -11.49 -0.13
CA ILE A 145 1.24 -11.16 1.26
C ILE A 145 2.55 -11.88 1.55
N LEU A 146 3.52 -11.17 2.13
CA LEU A 146 4.74 -11.76 2.67
C LEU A 146 4.52 -12.05 4.16
N GLU A 147 4.46 -13.32 4.54
CA GLU A 147 4.38 -13.72 5.95
C GLU A 147 5.78 -13.89 6.54
N LEU A 148 5.97 -13.37 7.77
CA LEU A 148 7.12 -13.67 8.61
C LEU A 148 6.67 -14.54 9.78
N ARG A 149 7.26 -15.73 9.95
CA ARG A 149 6.86 -16.69 10.99
C ARG A 149 8.03 -17.22 11.80
N ILE A 150 7.78 -17.62 13.04
CA ILE A 150 8.65 -18.53 13.81
C ILE A 150 7.84 -19.77 14.11
N GLY A 151 8.19 -20.90 13.49
CA GLY A 151 7.38 -22.11 13.52
C GLY A 151 5.97 -21.82 13.00
N ARG A 152 4.94 -22.07 13.83
CA ARG A 152 3.54 -21.78 13.47
C ARG A 152 3.07 -20.37 13.80
N ARG A 153 3.85 -19.57 14.53
CA ARG A 153 3.43 -18.24 14.96
C ARG A 153 3.68 -17.22 13.86
N LEU A 154 2.62 -16.55 13.40
CA LEU A 154 2.73 -15.36 12.56
C LEU A 154 3.29 -14.19 13.38
N LEU A 155 4.29 -13.50 12.82
CA LEU A 155 4.92 -12.32 13.40
C LEU A 155 4.48 -11.04 12.69
N SER A 156 4.52 -11.07 11.35
CA SER A 156 4.18 -9.96 10.46
C SER A 156 3.60 -10.48 9.16
#